data_AF-A0AAN2WLU9-F1
#
_entry.id   AF-A0AAN2WLU9-F1
#
_cell.length_a   1.000
_cell.length_b   1.000
_cell.length_c   1.000
_cell.angle_alpha   90.00
_cell.angle_beta   90.00
_cell.angle_gamma   90.00
#
_symmetry.space_group_name_H-M   'P 1'
#
loop_
_entity.id
_entity.type
_entity.pdbx_description
1 polymer ?
#
loop_
_entity_poly.entity_id
_entity_poly.type
_entity_poly.pdbx_seq_one_letter_code
_entity_poly.pdbx_strand_id
1 'polypeptide(L)'
;MGKERNLIEEDTWRTELDKELTALLKMAKAGEISLNWRKQFIEVVTDHYDIKVGDPLLNRMSDLLLAEYIGSTESWKGRQKDAFLTDTMYEKRVELDTKITHDLL
;
A
#
# COMPACT_ATOMS: atom_id res chain seq x y z
N MET A 1 15.47 32.06 22.20
CA MET A 1 14.42 31.09 22.61
C MET A 1 13.30 30.91 21.57
N GLY A 2 13.52 31.19 20.27
CA GLY A 2 12.45 31.11 19.24
C GLY A 2 12.48 29.88 18.33
N LYS A 3 13.65 29.24 18.14
CA LYS A 3 13.79 28.10 17.22
C LYS A 3 13.17 26.80 17.76
N GLU A 4 13.27 26.56 19.06
CA GLU A 4 12.70 25.35 19.69
C GLU A 4 11.17 25.32 19.67
N ARG A 5 10.48 26.46 19.81
CA ARG A 5 9.01 26.49 19.76
C ARG A 5 8.46 26.19 18.37
N ASN A 6 9.09 26.73 17.33
CA ASN A 6 8.70 26.46 15.94
C ASN A 6 8.97 25.00 15.55
N LEU A 7 10.06 24.40 16.04
CA LEU A 7 10.34 22.98 15.81
C LEU A 7 9.30 22.06 16.49
N ILE A 8 8.88 22.38 17.71
CA ILE A 8 7.85 21.61 18.42
C ILE A 8 6.50 21.71 17.69
N GLU A 9 6.11 22.89 17.21
CA GLU A 9 4.88 23.05 16.41
C GLU A 9 4.97 22.28 15.09
N GLU A 10 6.13 22.29 14.44
CA GLU A 10 6.36 21.57 13.19
C GLU A 10 6.26 20.06 13.37
N ASP A 11 6.99 19.50 14.33
CA ASP A 11 6.96 18.07 14.65
C ASP A 11 5.56 17.61 15.05
N THR A 12 4.80 18.47 15.73
CA THR A 12 3.44 18.17 16.15
C THR A 12 2.52 18.00 14.95
N TRP A 13 2.42 18.99 14.05
CA TRP A 13 1.51 18.87 12.90
C TRP A 13 1.97 17.77 11.93
N ARG A 14 3.28 17.56 11.78
CA ARG A 14 3.83 16.47 10.97
C ARG A 14 3.39 15.11 11.49
N THR A 15 3.45 14.92 12.81
CA THR A 15 3.05 13.67 13.47
C THR A 15 1.55 13.42 13.32
N GLU A 16 0.73 14.45 13.49
CA GLU A 16 -0.73 14.32 13.32
C GLU A 16 -1.10 14.06 11.85
N LEU A 17 -0.45 14.73 10.91
CA LEU A 17 -0.67 14.50 9.49
C LEU A 17 -0.25 13.08 9.07
N ASP A 18 0.85 12.53 9.58
CA ASP A 18 1.24 11.15 9.27
C ASP A 18 0.23 10.11 9.78
N LYS A 19 -0.35 10.35 10.97
CA LYS A 19 -1.44 9.52 11.52
C LYS A 19 -2.68 9.61 10.64
N GLU A 20 -3.05 10.82 10.21
CA GLU A 20 -4.19 11.05 9.33
C GLU A 20 -3.99 10.36 7.97
N LEU A 21 -2.83 10.54 7.33
CA LEU A 21 -2.47 9.87 6.08
C LEU A 21 -2.55 8.34 6.20
N THR A 22 -2.14 7.79 7.35
CA THR A 22 -2.25 6.35 7.63
C THR A 22 -3.71 5.89 7.70
N ALA A 23 -4.59 6.67 8.32
CA ALA A 23 -6.02 6.37 8.40
C ALA A 23 -6.68 6.48 7.02
N LEU A 24 -6.41 7.57 6.29
CA LEU A 24 -6.92 7.80 4.94
C LEU A 24 -6.48 6.73 3.96
N LEU A 25 -5.23 6.25 4.07
CA LEU A 25 -4.74 5.17 3.21
C LEU A 25 -5.56 3.88 3.41
N LYS A 26 -5.98 3.54 4.64
CA LYS A 26 -6.83 2.37 4.90
C LYS A 26 -8.20 2.53 4.23
N MET A 27 -8.83 3.69 4.38
CA MET A 27 -10.11 4.00 3.74
C MET A 27 -10.01 3.98 2.21
N ALA A 28 -8.92 4.51 1.65
CA ALA A 28 -8.68 4.51 0.21
C ALA A 28 -8.49 3.10 -0.35
N LYS A 29 -7.75 2.24 0.37
CA LYS A 29 -7.59 0.81 0.00
C LYS A 29 -8.93 0.06 0.03
N ALA A 30 -9.83 0.45 0.92
CA ALA A 30 -11.20 -0.08 0.98
C ALA A 30 -12.15 0.51 -0.09
N GLY A 31 -11.71 1.51 -0.86
CA GLY A 31 -12.51 2.19 -1.87
C GLY A 31 -13.51 3.21 -1.31
N GLU A 32 -13.39 3.57 -0.02
CA GLU A 32 -14.30 4.50 0.65
C GLU A 32 -14.07 5.97 0.28
N ILE A 33 -12.86 6.29 -0.21
CA ILE A 33 -12.50 7.64 -0.67
C ILE A 33 -12.06 7.65 -2.13
N SER A 34 -12.69 8.51 -2.92
CA SER A 34 -12.42 8.62 -4.36
C SER A 34 -11.03 9.18 -4.67
N LEU A 35 -10.51 8.89 -5.86
CA LEU A 35 -9.25 9.48 -6.33
C LEU A 35 -9.32 11.01 -6.38
N ASN A 36 -10.46 11.58 -6.76
CA ASN A 36 -10.62 13.03 -6.84
C ASN A 36 -10.52 13.68 -5.46
N TRP A 37 -11.17 13.09 -4.46
CA TRP A 37 -11.08 13.56 -3.08
C TRP A 37 -9.64 13.51 -2.57
N ARG A 38 -8.92 12.40 -2.83
CA ARG A 38 -7.51 12.24 -2.42
C ARG A 38 -6.60 13.31 -3.03
N LYS A 39 -6.79 13.65 -4.31
CA LYS A 39 -6.04 14.73 -4.97
C LYS A 39 -6.28 16.08 -4.29
N GLN A 40 -7.55 16.43 -4.08
CA GLN A 40 -7.92 17.69 -3.43
C GLN A 40 -7.38 17.80 -2.01
N PHE A 41 -7.46 16.71 -1.23
CA PHE A 41 -6.88 16.66 0.11
C PHE A 41 -5.38 16.94 0.08
N ILE A 42 -4.64 16.29 -0.81
CA ILE A 42 -3.18 16.47 -0.93
C ILE A 42 -2.85 17.91 -1.33
N GLU A 43 -3.55 18.48 -2.32
CA GLU A 43 -3.35 19.88 -2.72
C GLU A 43 -3.54 20.84 -1.54
N VAL A 44 -4.66 20.72 -0.81
CA VAL A 44 -4.97 21.59 0.35
C VAL A 44 -3.93 21.46 1.46
N VAL A 45 -3.52 20.24 1.80
CA VAL A 45 -2.56 19.99 2.88
C VAL A 45 -1.16 20.47 2.52
N THR A 46 -0.75 20.24 1.27
CA THR A 46 0.58 20.67 0.79
C THR A 46 0.69 22.19 0.84
N ASP A 47 -0.35 22.91 0.42
CA ASP A 47 -0.41 24.37 0.49
C ASP A 47 -0.52 24.88 1.93
N HIS A 48 -1.35 24.25 2.78
CA HIS A 48 -1.58 24.71 4.15
C HIS A 48 -0.33 24.64 5.02
N TYR A 49 0.46 23.56 4.89
CA TYR A 49 1.69 23.35 5.67
C TYR A 49 2.97 23.73 4.91
N ASP A 50 2.84 24.33 3.73
CA ASP A 50 3.95 24.72 2.85
C ASP A 50 4.97 23.58 2.60
N ILE A 51 4.46 22.36 2.41
CA ILE A 51 5.27 21.15 2.25
C ILE A 51 6.08 21.24 0.95
N LYS A 52 7.40 21.13 1.07
CA LYS A 52 8.31 21.28 -0.06
C LYS A 52 8.65 19.94 -0.71
N VAL A 53 9.06 20.01 -1.98
CA VAL A 53 9.63 18.87 -2.71
C VAL A 53 10.81 18.31 -1.91
N GLY A 54 10.81 16.99 -1.72
CA GLY A 54 11.80 16.28 -0.92
C GLY A 54 11.36 15.97 0.52
N ASP A 55 10.20 16.49 0.95
CA ASP A 55 9.65 16.13 2.26
C ASP A 55 9.18 14.66 2.29
N PRO A 56 9.55 13.86 3.31
CA PRO A 56 9.09 12.49 3.47
C PRO A 56 7.56 12.31 3.45
N LEU A 57 6.79 13.33 3.86
CA LEU A 57 5.33 13.29 3.83
C LEU A 57 4.77 13.18 2.41
N LEU A 58 5.50 13.67 1.39
CA LEU A 58 5.08 13.52 -0.01
C LEU A 58 5.08 12.06 -0.48
N ASN A 59 5.95 11.21 0.09
CA ASN A 59 5.91 9.77 -0.18
C ASN A 59 4.61 9.14 0.35
N ARG A 60 4.18 9.57 1.54
CA ARG A 60 2.95 9.10 2.19
C ARG A 60 1.71 9.55 1.43
N MET A 61 1.72 10.78 0.92
CA MET A 61 0.69 11.30 0.02
C MET A 61 0.66 10.55 -1.32
N SER A 62 1.83 10.16 -1.85
CA SER A 62 1.92 9.34 -3.06
C SER A 62 1.31 7.97 -2.86
N ASP A 63 1.55 7.33 -1.71
CA ASP A 63 0.90 6.06 -1.34
C ASP A 63 -0.62 6.20 -1.29
N LEU A 64 -1.12 7.33 -0.77
CA LEU A 64 -2.56 7.62 -0.73
C LEU A 64 -3.16 7.72 -2.15
N LEU A 65 -2.48 8.39 -3.08
CA LEU A 65 -2.90 8.43 -4.49
C LEU A 65 -2.95 7.03 -5.13
N LEU A 66 -1.98 6.19 -4.78
CA LEU A 66 -1.82 4.84 -5.31
C LEU A 66 -2.58 3.77 -4.52
N ALA A 67 -3.41 4.15 -3.56
CA ALA A 67 -4.02 3.23 -2.60
C ALA A 67 -4.79 2.06 -3.22
N GLU A 68 -5.52 2.28 -4.31
CA GLU A 68 -6.23 1.22 -5.03
C GLU A 68 -5.27 0.18 -5.63
N TYR A 69 -4.16 0.64 -6.21
CA TYR A 69 -3.11 -0.25 -6.72
C TYR A 69 -2.49 -1.04 -5.57
N ILE A 70 -2.14 -0.40 -4.46
CA ILE A 70 -1.55 -1.06 -3.28
C ILE A 70 -2.52 -2.10 -2.70
N GLY A 71 -3.79 -1.73 -2.50
CA GLY A 71 -4.83 -2.62 -1.98
C GLY A 71 -5.08 -3.81 -2.92
N SER A 72 -5.10 -3.58 -4.24
CA SER A 72 -5.27 -4.66 -5.22
C SER A 72 -4.08 -5.64 -5.21
N THR A 73 -2.86 -5.14 -5.05
CA THR A 73 -1.63 -5.94 -4.99
C THR A 73 -1.53 -6.73 -3.69
N GLU A 74 -1.87 -6.12 -2.55
CA GLU A 74 -1.94 -6.79 -1.24
C GLU A 74 -3.02 -7.88 -1.22
N SER A 75 -4.19 -7.60 -1.79
CA SER A 75 -5.25 -8.59 -1.97
C SER A 75 -4.80 -9.76 -2.86
N TRP A 76 -4.07 -9.47 -3.94
CA TRP A 76 -3.52 -10.51 -4.82
C TRP A 76 -2.45 -11.37 -4.13
N LYS A 77 -1.52 -10.76 -3.38
CA LYS A 77 -0.55 -11.48 -2.55
C LYS A 77 -1.22 -12.30 -1.44
N GLY A 78 -2.28 -11.78 -0.82
CA GLY A 78 -3.08 -12.52 0.17
C GLY A 78 -3.75 -13.76 -0.43
N ARG A 79 -4.26 -13.64 -1.66
CA ARG A 79 -4.82 -14.76 -2.43
C ARG A 79 -3.80 -15.81 -2.88
N GLN A 80 -2.49 -15.49 -2.90
CA GLN A 80 -1.46 -16.48 -3.19
C GLN A 80 -1.25 -17.51 -2.08
N LYS A 81 -1.69 -17.27 -0.83
CA LYS A 81 -1.59 -18.29 0.24
C LYS A 81 -2.44 -19.53 -0.04
N ASP A 82 -3.51 -19.39 -0.84
CA ASP A 82 -4.35 -20.51 -1.30
C ASP A 82 -3.89 -21.11 -2.63
N ALA A 83 -2.84 -20.56 -3.25
CA ALA A 83 -2.21 -21.16 -4.42
C ALA A 83 -1.30 -22.34 -4.05
N PHE A 84 -0.99 -22.57 -2.77
CA PHE A 84 -0.12 -23.67 -2.30
C PHE A 84 -0.64 -25.08 -2.61
N LEU A 85 -1.91 -25.21 -3.04
CA LEU A 85 -2.39 -26.47 -3.62
C LEU A 85 -1.70 -26.81 -4.95
N THR A 86 -0.93 -25.91 -5.57
CA THR A 86 -0.22 -26.21 -6.82
C THR A 86 1.00 -27.10 -6.64
N ASP A 87 1.73 -27.07 -5.52
CA ASP A 87 2.95 -27.87 -5.40
C ASP A 87 2.61 -29.35 -5.21
N THR A 88 1.65 -29.66 -4.34
CA THR A 88 1.15 -31.04 -4.19
C THR A 88 0.41 -31.52 -5.45
N MET A 89 -0.29 -30.65 -6.18
CA MET A 89 -0.93 -31.03 -7.45
C MET A 89 0.08 -31.18 -8.60
N TYR A 90 1.16 -30.40 -8.60
CA TYR A 90 2.25 -30.50 -9.57
C TYR A 90 3.06 -31.77 -9.32
N GLU A 91 3.44 -32.05 -8.07
CA GLU A 91 4.10 -33.30 -7.67
C GLU A 91 3.23 -34.52 -8.03
N LYS A 92 1.92 -34.49 -7.72
CA LYS A 92 0.99 -35.55 -8.12
C LYS A 92 0.86 -35.70 -9.63
N ARG A 93 0.95 -34.60 -10.39
CA ARG A 93 0.90 -34.64 -11.86
C ARG A 93 2.18 -35.21 -12.44
N VAL A 94 3.34 -34.84 -11.91
CA VAL A 94 4.65 -35.41 -12.29
C VAL A 94 4.71 -36.90 -11.95
N GLU A 95 4.21 -37.32 -10.78
CA GLU A 95 4.09 -38.74 -10.43
C GLU A 95 3.17 -39.50 -11.39
N LEU A 96 2.02 -38.91 -11.77
CA LEU A 96 1.08 -39.53 -12.70
C LEU A 96 1.70 -39.66 -14.10
N ASP A 97 2.34 -38.61 -14.60
CA ASP A 97 3.00 -38.60 -15.91
C ASP A 97 4.18 -39.61 -15.93
N THR A 98 4.92 -39.74 -14.83
CA THR A 98 6.01 -40.73 -14.71
C THR A 98 5.48 -42.17 -14.73
N LYS A 99 4.36 -42.45 -14.04
CA LYS A 99 3.72 -43.79 -14.07
C LYS A 99 3.20 -44.15 -15.46
N ILE A 100 2.51 -43.23 -16.12
CA ILE A 100 2.00 -43.44 -17.49
C ILE A 100 3.14 -43.74 -18.46
N THR A 101 4.28 -43.06 -18.31
CA THR A 101 5.44 -43.27 -19.20
C THR A 101 6.13 -44.61 -18.94
N HIS A 102 6.09 -45.12 -17.71
CA HIS A 102 6.70 -46.42 -17.34
C HIS A 102 5.82 -47.63 -17.73
N ASP A 103 4.50 -47.46 -17.75
CA ASP A 103 3.56 -48.52 -18.16
C ASP A 103 3.40 -48.64 -19.69
N LEU A 104 3.94 -47.68 -20.46
CA LEU A 104 3.88 -47.63 -21.93
C LEU A 104 5.20 -48.00 -22.64
N LEU A 105 6.27 -48.30 -21.89
CA LEU A 105 7.57 -48.79 -22.38
C LEU A 105 7.79 -50.26 -22.01
#